data_AF-A0A416DBM3-F1
#
_entry.id   AF-A0A416DBM3-F1
#
_cell.length_a   1.000
_cell.length_b   1.000
_cell.length_c   1.000
_cell.angle_alpha   90.00
_cell.angle_beta   90.00
_cell.angle_gamma   90.00
#
_symmetry.space_group_name_H-M   'P 1'
#
loop_
_entity.id
_entity.type
_entity.pdbx_description
1 polymer ?
#
loop_
_entity_poly.entity_id
_entity_poly.type
_entity_poly.pdbx_seq_one_letter_code
_entity_poly.pdbx_strand_id
1 'polypeptide(L)'
;MEAAPQLKASGLDGDYRILADFGGTVLAGTPSKYGVQFVTWDWDYDRTGVVHGHYFMENYDAAKQDFATRSGLIPKEQLFTTEQMIEIYRCCADSMDSDFFELTEAQEDLICSIQQQIEICVPDLGERVRRQEKALEHSSQEQTM
;
A
#
# COMPACT_ATOMS: atom_id res chain seq x y z
N MET A 1 -9.78 -15.87 14.73
CA MET A 1 -10.24 -14.68 15.47
C MET A 1 -10.83 -15.04 16.82
N GLU A 2 -11.67 -16.07 16.91
CA GLU A 2 -12.36 -16.45 18.16
C GLU A 2 -11.43 -16.77 19.35
N ALA A 3 -10.24 -17.31 19.09
CA ALA A 3 -9.25 -17.59 20.14
C ALA A 3 -8.34 -16.39 20.48
N ALA A 4 -8.45 -15.27 19.75
CA ALA A 4 -7.54 -14.15 19.95
C ALA A 4 -7.98 -13.33 21.19
N PRO A 5 -7.02 -12.73 21.91
CA PRO A 5 -7.33 -11.95 23.09
C PRO A 5 -8.15 -10.71 22.74
N GLN A 6 -9.08 -10.35 23.63
CA GLN A 6 -9.86 -9.13 23.47
C GLN A 6 -8.96 -7.91 23.70
N LEU A 7 -9.07 -6.92 22.81
CA LEU A 7 -8.43 -5.62 22.96
C LEU A 7 -9.15 -4.82 24.04
N LYS A 8 -8.41 -4.38 25.05
CA LYS A 8 -8.92 -3.53 26.12
C LYS A 8 -8.19 -2.21 26.07
N ALA A 9 -8.92 -1.15 25.73
CA ALA A 9 -8.42 0.21 25.68
C ALA A 9 -9.49 1.16 26.23
N SER A 10 -9.06 2.23 26.87
CA SER A 10 -9.94 3.23 27.48
C SER A 10 -10.79 3.92 26.42
N GLY A 11 -12.12 3.92 26.60
CA GLY A 11 -13.06 4.51 25.65
C GLY A 11 -13.26 3.70 24.36
N LEU A 12 -12.68 2.50 24.25
CA LEU A 12 -12.94 1.59 23.14
C LEU A 12 -14.07 0.62 23.54
N ASP A 13 -15.24 0.84 22.96
CA ASP A 13 -16.38 -0.07 23.07
C ASP A 13 -16.39 -1.07 21.91
N GLY A 14 -16.69 -2.34 22.19
CA GLY A 14 -16.82 -3.40 21.18
C GLY A 14 -15.98 -4.65 21.46
N ASP A 15 -16.25 -5.73 20.72
CA ASP A 15 -15.51 -6.99 20.84
C ASP A 15 -14.37 -7.09 19.81
N TYR A 16 -13.44 -6.12 19.87
CA TYR A 16 -12.25 -6.15 19.04
C TYR A 16 -11.25 -7.18 19.56
N ARG A 17 -10.72 -7.99 18.64
CA ARG A 17 -9.77 -9.08 18.90
C ARG A 17 -8.41 -8.73 18.34
N ILE A 18 -7.38 -8.76 19.19
CA ILE A 18 -6.00 -8.43 18.79
C ILE A 18 -5.49 -9.54 17.87
N LEU A 19 -5.09 -9.18 16.66
CA LEU A 19 -4.47 -10.09 15.69
C LEU A 19 -2.94 -9.90 15.66
N ALA A 20 -2.47 -8.67 15.85
CA ALA A 20 -1.05 -8.34 16.03
C ALA A 20 -0.87 -7.03 16.82
N ASP A 21 0.21 -6.91 17.59
CA ASP A 21 0.56 -5.69 18.34
C ASP A 21 2.09 -5.52 18.29
N PHE A 22 2.56 -4.47 17.64
CA PHE A 22 3.98 -4.19 17.47
C PHE A 22 4.25 -2.71 17.21
N GLY A 23 5.39 -2.20 17.66
CA GLY A 23 5.86 -0.86 17.28
C GLY A 23 4.97 0.30 17.71
N GLY A 24 4.06 0.08 18.66
CA GLY A 24 3.07 1.09 19.06
C GLY A 24 1.80 1.09 18.20
N THR A 25 1.66 0.17 17.25
CA THR A 25 0.43 -0.04 16.46
C THR A 25 -0.17 -1.40 16.82
N VAL A 26 -1.49 -1.49 16.82
CA VAL A 26 -2.26 -2.74 17.01
C VAL A 26 -3.16 -2.98 15.80
N LEU A 27 -3.13 -4.20 15.27
CA LEU A 27 -4.09 -4.70 14.30
C LEU A 27 -5.13 -5.55 15.04
N ALA A 28 -6.38 -5.14 14.95
CA ALA A 28 -7.51 -5.83 15.55
C ALA A 28 -8.58 -6.15 14.51
N GLY A 29 -9.46 -7.10 14.86
CA GLY A 29 -10.64 -7.42 14.07
C GLY A 29 -11.87 -7.62 14.94
N THR A 30 -13.04 -7.25 14.42
CA THR A 30 -14.33 -7.53 15.05
C THR A 30 -15.28 -8.16 14.03
N PRO A 31 -16.08 -9.16 14.43
CA PRO A 31 -17.21 -9.61 13.62
C PRO A 31 -18.18 -8.46 13.34
N SER A 32 -18.78 -8.47 12.15
CA SER A 32 -19.82 -7.54 11.71
C SER A 32 -20.92 -8.30 10.96
N LYS A 33 -22.02 -7.62 10.63
CA LYS A 33 -23.10 -8.20 9.80
C LYS A 33 -22.62 -8.64 8.41
N TYR A 34 -21.58 -7.99 7.88
CA TYR A 34 -21.07 -8.17 6.53
C TYR A 34 -19.67 -8.79 6.56
N GLY A 35 -19.45 -9.81 7.39
CA GLY A 35 -18.13 -10.41 7.56
C GLY A 35 -17.30 -9.72 8.64
N VAL A 36 -16.01 -9.53 8.42
CA VAL A 36 -15.08 -9.03 9.44
C VAL A 36 -14.66 -7.60 9.13
N GLN A 37 -14.73 -6.73 10.13
CA GLN A 37 -14.09 -5.43 10.08
C GLN A 37 -12.71 -5.53 10.72
N PHE A 38 -11.67 -5.16 9.98
CA PHE A 38 -10.32 -5.03 10.49
C PHE A 38 -10.02 -3.57 10.76
N VAL A 39 -9.15 -3.33 11.73
CA VAL A 39 -8.75 -1.97 12.12
C VAL A 39 -7.32 -1.97 12.61
N THR A 40 -6.58 -0.94 12.21
CA THR A 40 -5.26 -0.64 12.77
C THR A 40 -5.36 0.64 13.58
N TRP A 41 -4.84 0.62 14.80
CA TRP A 41 -4.75 1.79 15.66
C TRP A 41 -3.33 1.99 16.14
N ASP A 42 -2.98 3.23 16.48
CA ASP A 42 -1.81 3.49 17.31
C ASP A 42 -2.21 3.52 18.77
N TRP A 43 -1.38 2.93 19.63
CA TRP A 43 -1.47 3.13 21.06
C TRP A 43 -1.14 4.58 21.40
N ASP A 44 -1.82 5.14 22.41
CA ASP A 44 -1.37 6.37 23.05
C ASP A 44 -0.02 6.14 23.77
N TYR A 45 0.60 7.23 24.23
CA TYR A 45 1.92 7.17 24.87
C TYR A 45 1.96 6.22 26.08
N ASP A 46 0.88 6.20 26.87
CA ASP A 46 0.76 5.38 28.08
C ASP A 46 0.25 3.95 27.81
N ARG A 47 -0.08 3.61 26.55
CA ARG A 47 -0.73 2.35 26.13
C ARG A 47 -2.01 2.03 26.90
N THR A 48 -2.78 3.06 27.24
CA THR A 48 -4.08 2.93 27.91
C THR A 48 -5.25 3.11 26.96
N GLY A 49 -5.03 3.79 25.84
CA GLY A 49 -6.02 4.12 24.82
C GLY A 49 -5.47 3.89 23.42
N VAL A 50 -6.36 3.89 22.43
CA VAL A 50 -6.01 3.75 21.01
C VAL A 50 -6.50 4.96 20.23
N VAL A 51 -5.73 5.38 19.23
CA VAL A 51 -5.96 6.58 18.39
C VAL A 51 -5.64 6.32 16.92
N HIS A 52 -6.03 7.24 16.04
CA HIS A 52 -5.74 7.22 14.59
C HIS A 52 -6.15 5.90 13.88
N GLY A 53 -7.41 5.49 14.03
CA GLY A 53 -7.90 4.23 13.46
C GLY A 53 -8.04 4.24 11.93
N HIS A 54 -7.44 3.26 11.23
CA HIS A 54 -7.77 2.96 9.83
C HIS A 54 -8.64 1.70 9.77
N TYR A 55 -9.78 1.77 9.09
CA TYR A 55 -10.80 0.72 9.09
C TYR A 55 -10.92 0.07 7.72
N PHE A 56 -10.97 -1.25 7.69
CA PHE A 56 -10.98 -2.06 6.48
C PHE A 56 -12.12 -3.09 6.57
N MET A 57 -13.12 -2.98 5.69
CA MET A 57 -14.21 -3.95 5.60
C MET A 57 -13.81 -5.12 4.71
N GLU A 58 -13.81 -6.34 5.27
CA GLU A 58 -13.49 -7.60 4.59
C GLU A 58 -12.13 -7.62 3.84
N ASN A 59 -11.26 -6.64 4.09
CA ASN A 59 -9.98 -6.49 3.41
C ASN A 59 -8.83 -6.66 4.40
N TYR A 60 -8.53 -7.92 4.70
CA TYR A 60 -7.46 -8.25 5.65
C TYR A 60 -6.07 -7.94 5.09
N ASP A 61 -5.87 -8.02 3.77
CA ASP A 61 -4.58 -7.74 3.14
C ASP A 61 -4.20 -6.26 3.26
N ALA A 62 -5.13 -5.34 3.01
CA ALA A 62 -4.90 -3.92 3.23
C ALA A 62 -4.63 -3.62 4.71
N ALA A 63 -5.35 -4.25 5.64
CA ALA A 63 -5.12 -4.07 7.07
C ALA A 63 -3.73 -4.57 7.51
N LYS A 64 -3.26 -5.70 6.97
CA LYS A 64 -1.89 -6.21 7.22
C LYS A 64 -0.83 -5.26 6.68
N GLN A 65 -1.01 -4.76 5.46
CA GLN A 65 -0.04 -3.83 4.84
C GLN A 65 0.05 -2.51 5.62
N ASP A 66 -1.10 -1.96 6.00
CA ASP A 66 -1.18 -0.75 6.82
C ASP A 66 -0.51 -0.98 8.19
N PHE A 67 -0.81 -2.09 8.87
CA PHE A 67 -0.17 -2.46 10.12
C PHE A 67 1.34 -2.58 9.98
N ALA A 68 1.83 -3.31 8.97
CA ALA A 68 3.26 -3.52 8.77
C ALA A 68 4.02 -2.20 8.53
N THR A 69 3.37 -1.25 7.84
CA THR A 69 3.95 0.07 7.57
C THR A 69 3.95 0.96 8.81
N ARG A 70 2.82 1.03 9.52
CA ARG A 70 2.66 1.92 10.70
C ARG A 70 3.44 1.45 11.91
N SER A 71 3.49 0.14 12.13
CA SER A 71 4.27 -0.47 13.22
C SER A 71 5.78 -0.43 13.00
N GLY A 72 6.24 0.00 11.82
CA GLY A 72 7.67 0.03 11.48
C GLY A 72 8.29 -1.34 11.23
N LEU A 73 7.48 -2.39 10.99
CA LEU A 73 7.98 -3.71 10.56
C LEU A 73 8.63 -3.63 9.18
N ILE A 74 8.15 -2.74 8.32
CA ILE A 74 8.72 -2.46 7.00
C ILE A 74 9.22 -1.01 7.00
N PRO A 75 10.50 -0.76 6.65
CA PRO A 75 11.01 0.60 6.47
C PRO A 75 10.24 1.32 5.37
N LYS A 76 9.81 2.55 5.62
CA LYS A 76 9.02 3.34 4.66
C LYS A 76 9.77 3.60 3.36
N GLU A 77 11.10 3.65 3.44
CA GLU A 77 12.00 3.88 2.30
C GLU A 77 12.01 2.70 1.32
N GLN A 78 11.55 1.51 1.75
CA GLN A 78 11.38 0.34 0.88
C GLN A 78 10.02 0.31 0.18
N LEU A 79 9.11 1.24 0.49
CA LEU A 79 7.78 1.30 -0.07
C LEU A 79 7.70 2.40 -1.12
N PHE A 80 7.28 2.03 -2.32
CA PHE A 80 6.93 2.99 -3.37
C PHE A 80 5.44 3.31 -3.30
N THR A 81 5.08 4.58 -3.51
CA THR A 81 3.68 4.96 -3.74
C THR A 81 3.20 4.40 -5.08
N THR A 82 1.89 4.31 -5.25
CA THR A 82 1.30 3.89 -6.52
C THR A 82 1.80 4.75 -7.68
N GLU A 83 1.90 6.07 -7.49
CA GLU A 83 2.39 7.02 -8.48
C GLU A 83 3.87 6.80 -8.80
N GLN A 84 4.69 6.53 -7.79
CA GLN A 84 6.10 6.18 -8.00
C GLN A 84 6.25 4.88 -8.79
N MET A 85 5.44 3.85 -8.47
CA MET A 85 5.44 2.59 -9.21
C MET A 85 5.00 2.77 -10.66
N ILE A 86 3.97 3.58 -10.92
CA ILE A 86 3.52 3.88 -12.29
C ILE A 86 4.65 4.57 -13.07
N GLU A 87 5.34 5.54 -12.46
CA GLU A 87 6.44 6.22 -13.15
C GLU A 87 7.62 5.28 -13.43
N ILE A 88 8.00 4.44 -12.46
CA ILE A 88 9.02 3.40 -12.67
C ILE A 88 8.63 2.49 -13.84
N TYR A 89 7.37 2.05 -13.89
CA TYR A 89 6.86 1.21 -14.98
C TYR A 89 6.95 1.92 -16.35
N ARG A 90 6.58 3.20 -16.42
CA ARG A 90 6.68 4.00 -17.65
C ARG A 90 8.13 4.14 -18.11
N CYS A 91 9.05 4.50 -17.22
CA CYS A 91 10.47 4.59 -17.56
C CYS A 91 11.05 3.23 -18.01
N CYS A 92 10.58 2.12 -17.43
CA CYS A 92 10.93 0.77 -17.87
C CYS A 92 10.45 0.49 -19.30
N ALA A 93 9.19 0.84 -19.62
CA ALA A 93 8.64 0.66 -20.97
C ALA A 93 9.40 1.52 -21.99
N ASP A 94 9.63 2.80 -21.69
CA ASP A 94 10.40 3.70 -22.55
C ASP A 94 11.83 3.19 -22.80
N SER A 95 12.46 2.56 -21.79
CA SER A 95 13.81 2.01 -21.94
C SER A 95 13.86 0.78 -22.85
N MET A 96 12.80 -0.02 -22.88
CA MET A 96 12.68 -1.20 -23.74
C MET A 96 12.35 -0.84 -25.20
N ASP A 97 11.55 0.20 -25.40
CA ASP A 97 11.12 0.66 -26.73
C ASP A 97 12.15 1.58 -27.41
N SER A 98 13.18 2.00 -26.68
CA SER A 98 14.15 2.99 -27.13
C SER A 98 15.37 2.36 -27.80
N ASP A 99 15.63 2.75 -29.05
CA ASP A 99 16.88 2.42 -29.74
C ASP A 99 18.11 3.17 -29.17
N PHE A 100 17.95 4.02 -28.14
CA PHE A 100 19.04 4.85 -27.62
C PHE A 100 20.06 4.08 -26.75
N PHE A 101 19.66 2.97 -26.14
CA PHE A 101 20.54 2.19 -25.25
C PHE A 101 20.53 0.73 -25.67
N GLU A 102 21.72 0.17 -25.95
CA GLU A 102 21.86 -1.29 -26.07
C GLU A 102 21.77 -1.90 -24.67
N LEU A 103 20.60 -2.46 -24.35
CA LEU A 103 20.42 -3.25 -23.15
C LEU A 103 21.08 -4.61 -23.32
N THR A 104 21.73 -5.08 -22.26
CA THR A 104 22.14 -6.48 -22.18
C THR A 104 20.91 -7.35 -21.88
N GLU A 105 20.93 -8.62 -22.29
CA GLU A 105 19.88 -9.61 -21.98
C GLU A 105 19.52 -9.62 -20.47
N ALA A 106 20.54 -9.53 -19.60
CA ALA A 106 20.33 -9.48 -18.15
C ALA A 106 19.60 -8.21 -17.67
N GLN A 107 19.76 -7.08 -18.35
CA GLN A 107 19.03 -5.85 -18.04
C GLN A 107 17.59 -5.93 -18.53
N GLU A 108 17.34 -6.49 -19.72
CA GLU A 108 15.99 -6.73 -20.23
C GLU A 108 15.19 -7.64 -19.30
N ASP A 109 15.80 -8.74 -18.83
CA ASP A 109 15.19 -9.66 -17.86
C ASP A 109 14.84 -8.95 -16.54
N LEU A 110 15.74 -8.09 -16.05
CA LEU A 110 15.51 -7.33 -14.83
C LEU A 110 14.36 -6.33 -15.01
N ILE A 111 14.31 -5.61 -16.14
CA ILE A 111 13.24 -4.66 -16.47
C ILE A 111 11.90 -5.40 -16.59
N CYS A 112 11.87 -6.54 -17.27
CA CYS A 112 10.68 -7.40 -17.35
C CYS A 112 10.20 -7.82 -15.96
N SER A 113 11.11 -8.24 -15.08
CA SER A 113 10.78 -8.59 -13.69
C SER A 113 10.23 -7.40 -12.90
N ILE A 114 10.77 -6.19 -13.09
CA ILE A 114 10.26 -4.97 -12.44
C ILE A 114 8.82 -4.70 -12.89
N GLN A 115 8.55 -4.73 -14.19
CA GLN A 115 7.23 -4.50 -14.75
C GLN A 115 6.19 -5.50 -14.22
N GLN A 116 6.53 -6.79 -14.19
CA GLN A 116 5.65 -7.84 -13.65
C GLN A 116 5.33 -7.64 -12.15
N GLN A 117 6.31 -7.24 -11.34
CA GLN A 117 6.07 -6.97 -9.92
C GLN A 117 5.14 -5.77 -9.73
N ILE A 118 5.28 -4.73 -10.55
CA ILE A 118 4.42 -3.54 -10.48
C ILE A 118 2.99 -3.86 -10.95
N GLU A 119 2.82 -4.67 -11.99
CA GLU A 119 1.50 -5.13 -12.46
C GLU A 119 0.71 -5.87 -11.37
N ILE A 120 1.39 -6.66 -10.53
CA ILE A 120 0.75 -7.34 -9.39
C ILE A 120 0.36 -6.34 -8.30
N CYS A 121 1.21 -5.35 -8.04
CA CYS A 121 1.02 -4.39 -6.95
C CYS A 121 0.02 -3.28 -7.26
N VAL A 122 -0.16 -2.92 -8.54
CA VAL A 122 -0.97 -1.77 -8.96
C VAL A 122 -2.19 -2.21 -9.76
N PRO A 123 -3.39 -2.21 -9.14
CA PRO A 123 -4.63 -2.49 -9.86
C PRO A 123 -4.87 -1.45 -10.97
N ASP A 124 -5.39 -1.92 -12.10
CA ASP A 124 -5.74 -1.10 -13.27
C ASP A 124 -4.55 -0.29 -13.82
N LEU A 125 -3.33 -0.83 -13.72
CA LEU A 125 -2.09 -0.15 -14.10
C LEU A 125 -2.16 0.51 -15.49
N GLY A 126 -2.63 -0.21 -16.50
CA GLY A 126 -2.73 0.31 -17.88
C GLY A 126 -3.64 1.53 -18.01
N GLU A 127 -4.76 1.59 -17.27
CA GLU A 127 -5.60 2.79 -17.26
C GLU A 127 -4.91 3.96 -16.57
N ARG A 128 -4.19 3.69 -15.47
CA ARG A 128 -3.49 4.72 -14.69
C ARG A 128 -2.36 5.34 -15.50
N VAL A 129 -1.55 4.52 -16.18
CA VAL A 129 -0.49 4.98 -17.10
C VAL A 129 -1.09 5.91 -18.15
N ARG A 130 -2.15 5.47 -18.84
CA ARG A 130 -2.81 6.28 -19.89
C ARG A 130 -3.35 7.61 -19.39
N ARG A 131 -3.88 7.66 -18.16
CA ARG A 131 -4.36 8.92 -17.54
C ARG A 131 -3.20 9.87 -17.26
N GLN A 132 -2.07 9.36 -16.78
CA GLN A 132 -0.88 10.17 -16.49
C GLN A 132 -0.25 10.74 -17.78
N GLU A 133 -0.15 9.94 -18.83
CA GLU A 133 0.33 10.40 -20.15
C GLU A 133 -0.51 11.56 -20.69
N LYS A 134 -1.84 11.43 -20.67
CA LYS A 134 -2.75 12.52 -21.08
C LYS A 134 -2.57 13.79 -20.24
N ALA A 135 -2.31 13.65 -18.94
CA ALA A 135 -2.07 14.80 -18.07
C ALA A 135 -0.75 15.51 -18.41
N LEU A 136 0.31 14.75 -18.74
CA LEU A 136 1.60 15.28 -19.17
C LEU A 136 1.51 15.97 -20.54
N GLU A 137 0.75 15.40 -21.48
CA GLU A 137 0.49 16.01 -22.79
C GLU A 137 -0.20 17.37 -22.64
N HIS A 138 -1.24 17.45 -21.80
CA HIS A 138 -1.96 18.70 -21.55
C HIS A 138 -1.06 19.77 -20.90
N SER A 139 -0.28 19.38 -19.89
CA SER A 139 0.67 20.29 -19.23
C SER A 139 1.74 20.81 -20.20
N SER A 140 2.18 20.01 -21.16
CA SER A 140 3.18 20.42 -22.16
C SER A 140 2.61 21.43 -23.14
N GLN A 141 1.35 21.27 -23.55
CA GLN A 141 0.67 22.19 -24.45
C GLN A 141 0.44 23.57 -23.82
N GLU A 142 0.06 23.63 -22.53
CA GLU A 142 -0.12 24.90 -21.81
C GLU A 142 1.18 25.69 -21.61
N GLN A 143 2.32 25.01 -21.49
CA GLN A 143 3.63 25.68 -21.36
C GLN A 143 4.19 26.23 -22.67
N THR A 144 3.65 25.77 -23.81
CA THR A 144 4.12 26.18 -25.15
C THR A 144 3.29 27.33 -25.75
N MET A 145 2.23 27.77 -25.04
CA MET A 145 1.36 28.91 -25.37
C MET A 145 1.70 30.15 -24.54
#